data_AF-Q43672-F1
#
_entry.id   AF-Q43672-F1
#
_cell.length_a   1.000
_cell.length_b   1.000
_cell.length_c   1.000
_cell.angle_alpha   90.00
_cell.angle_beta   90.00
_cell.angle_gamma   90.00
#
_symmetry.space_group_name_H-M   'P 1'
#
loop_
_entity.id
_entity.type
_entity.pdbx_description
1 polymer ?
#
loop_
_entity_poly.entity_id
_entity_poly.type
_entity_poly.pdbx_seq_one_letter_code
_entity_poly.pdbx_strand_id
1 'polypeptide(L)'
;IIQGKGVLGLAVPGCPETYEEPRSQSRQQQQQRDSHQKIRRFSKGDVIAIPPGIPYWTYNYGDEPLVAISLLDTSNTLNQLDSTPRVFYLGGNLLEAEFPETQEQHPQRHSSPIGRRGGQQQQEEESEEQNEGKSV
;
A
#
# COMPACT_ATOMS: atom_id res chain seq x y z
N ILE A 1 2.34 19.79 15.92
CA ILE A 1 3.27 20.44 14.96
C ILE A 1 4.14 21.43 15.71
N ILE A 2 5.47 21.30 15.64
CA ILE A 2 6.38 22.16 16.42
C ILE A 2 7.06 23.26 15.58
N GLN A 3 7.10 23.09 14.25
CA GLN A 3 7.60 24.07 13.29
C GLN A 3 6.95 23.83 11.91
N GLY A 4 6.77 24.87 11.10
CA GLY A 4 6.25 24.71 9.75
C GLY A 4 4.74 24.89 9.62
N LYS A 5 4.29 24.85 8.36
CA LYS A 5 2.88 24.81 7.96
C LYS A 5 2.72 23.92 6.75
N GLY A 6 1.55 23.32 6.60
CA GLY A 6 1.32 22.36 5.54
C GLY A 6 -0.15 21.98 5.43
N VAL A 7 -0.39 20.96 4.60
CA VAL A 7 -1.70 20.33 4.48
C VAL A 7 -1.65 18.86 4.86
N LEU A 8 -2.76 18.38 5.41
CA LEU A 8 -3.03 16.99 5.75
C LEU A 8 -4.26 16.53 4.96
N GLY A 9 -4.14 15.42 4.24
CA GLY A 9 -5.26 14.66 3.72
C GLY A 9 -5.53 13.43 4.60
N LEU A 10 -6.79 13.19 4.94
CA LEU A 10 -7.25 11.93 5.54
C LEU A 10 -8.21 11.28 4.55
N ALA A 11 -8.00 10.00 4.24
CA ALA A 11 -8.91 9.22 3.39
C ALA A 11 -9.84 8.40 4.27
N VAL A 12 -10.99 8.96 4.64
CA VAL A 12 -11.96 8.28 5.49
C VAL A 12 -12.79 7.32 4.65
N PRO A 13 -12.73 5.99 4.87
CA PRO A 13 -13.46 5.03 4.06
C PRO A 13 -14.97 5.28 4.08
N GLY A 14 -15.61 5.21 2.90
CA GLY A 14 -17.05 5.42 2.76
C GLY A 14 -17.50 6.89 2.76
N CYS A 15 -16.61 7.85 3.01
CA CYS A 15 -16.94 9.26 2.83
C CYS A 15 -16.79 9.69 1.36
N PRO A 16 -17.72 10.50 0.83
CA PRO A 16 -17.63 11.01 -0.52
C PRO A 16 -16.49 12.02 -0.67
N GLU A 17 -16.04 12.19 -1.90
CA GLU A 17 -15.21 13.32 -2.31
C GLU A 17 -16.08 14.58 -2.27
N THR A 18 -15.58 15.66 -1.65
CA THR A 18 -16.36 16.88 -1.39
C THR A 18 -15.67 18.14 -1.89
N TYR A 19 -14.45 17.99 -2.39
CA TYR A 19 -13.68 19.03 -3.04
C TYR A 19 -13.55 18.59 -4.50
N GLU A 20 -14.14 19.35 -5.40
CA GLU A 20 -14.23 19.02 -6.82
C GLU A 20 -13.77 20.23 -7.65
N GLU A 21 -12.94 19.98 -8.66
CA GLU A 21 -12.59 21.02 -9.64
C GLU A 21 -13.67 21.10 -10.74
N PRO A 22 -14.25 22.29 -10.99
CA PRO A 22 -15.27 22.44 -12.02
C PRO A 22 -14.70 22.18 -13.41
N ARG A 23 -15.50 21.54 -14.28
CA ARG A 23 -15.13 21.31 -15.68
C ARG A 23 -14.92 22.64 -16.40
N SER A 24 -13.80 22.77 -17.11
CA SER A 24 -13.58 23.89 -18.02
C SER A 24 -14.55 23.80 -19.21
N GLN A 25 -15.15 24.93 -19.60
CA GLN A 25 -16.16 25.02 -20.68
C GLN A 25 -15.57 24.82 -22.10
N SER A 26 -14.28 24.52 -22.24
CA SER A 26 -13.69 24.22 -23.54
C SER A 26 -14.18 22.86 -24.04
N ARG A 27 -14.88 22.86 -25.18
CA ARG A 27 -15.53 21.71 -25.86
C ARG A 27 -14.64 20.50 -26.19
N GLN A 28 -13.37 20.47 -25.78
CA GLN A 28 -12.40 19.43 -26.17
C GLN A 28 -11.90 18.53 -25.03
N GLN A 29 -12.15 18.83 -23.74
CA GLN A 29 -11.77 17.95 -22.63
C GLN A 29 -12.82 17.98 -21.51
N GLN A 30 -13.88 17.18 -21.64
CA GLN A 30 -14.91 17.00 -20.62
C GLN A 30 -14.50 15.96 -19.55
N GLN A 31 -13.26 15.98 -19.07
CA GLN A 31 -12.87 15.20 -17.89
C GLN A 31 -12.96 16.08 -16.65
N GLN A 32 -13.61 15.58 -15.60
CA GLN A 32 -13.52 16.19 -14.27
C GLN A 32 -12.05 16.14 -13.87
N ARG A 33 -11.49 17.30 -13.55
CA ARG A 33 -10.04 17.48 -13.48
C ARG A 33 -9.46 16.88 -12.20
N ASP A 34 -10.19 17.01 -11.09
CA ASP A 34 -9.89 16.37 -9.81
C ASP A 34 -11.14 16.34 -8.92
N SER A 35 -11.20 15.33 -8.04
CA SER A 35 -12.23 15.15 -7.02
C SER A 35 -11.61 14.37 -5.86
N HIS A 36 -11.66 14.94 -4.66
CA HIS A 36 -11.03 14.33 -3.48
C HIS A 36 -11.75 14.68 -2.17
N GLN A 37 -11.40 13.96 -1.10
CA GLN A 37 -11.87 14.29 0.25
C GLN A 37 -11.22 15.59 0.77
N LYS A 38 -11.80 16.16 1.83
CA LYS A 38 -11.37 17.42 2.42
C LYS A 38 -9.89 17.41 2.85
N ILE A 39 -9.14 18.38 2.32
CA ILE A 39 -7.76 18.67 2.73
C ILE A 39 -7.77 19.71 3.86
N ARG A 40 -6.97 19.50 4.92
CA ARG A 40 -6.91 20.36 6.10
C ARG A 40 -5.57 21.07 6.17
N ARG A 41 -5.57 22.37 6.41
CA ARG A 41 -4.34 23.13 6.68
C ARG A 41 -3.95 22.94 8.15
N PHE A 42 -2.65 22.86 8.40
CA PHE A 42 -2.08 22.92 9.74
C PHE A 42 -0.90 23.90 9.78
N SER A 43 -0.54 24.31 10.99
CA SER A 43 0.56 25.22 11.30
C SER A 43 1.19 24.89 12.65
N LYS A 44 2.31 25.55 12.97
CA LYS A 44 2.98 25.46 14.28
C LYS A 44 1.97 25.64 15.43
N GLY A 45 1.99 24.71 16.38
CA GLY A 45 1.08 24.69 17.52
C GLY A 45 -0.10 23.72 17.36
N ASP A 46 -0.44 23.30 16.13
CA ASP A 46 -1.58 22.41 15.93
C ASP A 46 -1.32 20.99 16.47
N VAL A 47 -2.34 20.43 17.11
CA VAL A 47 -2.40 19.02 17.51
C VAL A 47 -3.36 18.30 16.57
N ILE A 48 -2.87 17.22 15.96
CA ILE A 48 -3.60 16.46 14.95
C ILE A 48 -3.85 15.06 15.52
N ALA A 49 -5.13 14.66 15.56
CA ALA A 49 -5.52 13.31 15.93
C ALA A 49 -5.86 12.50 14.66
N ILE A 50 -5.22 11.34 14.51
CA ILE A 50 -5.43 10.43 13.38
C ILE A 50 -5.89 9.08 13.96
N PRO A 51 -7.13 8.64 13.67
CA PRO A 51 -7.60 7.34 14.12
C PRO A 51 -6.81 6.18 13.50
N PRO A 52 -6.72 5.01 14.16
CA PRO A 52 -6.04 3.85 13.61
C PRO A 52 -6.69 3.40 12.30
N GLY A 53 -5.86 2.97 11.35
CA GLY A 53 -6.32 2.45 10.05
C GLY A 53 -6.76 3.49 9.03
N ILE A 54 -6.72 4.80 9.33
CA ILE A 54 -7.03 5.86 8.37
C ILE A 54 -5.78 6.21 7.56
N PRO A 55 -5.78 6.04 6.22
CA PRO A 55 -4.69 6.52 5.39
C PRO A 55 -4.61 8.03 5.45
N TYR A 56 -3.39 8.54 5.60
CA TYR A 56 -3.12 9.96 5.62
C TYR A 56 -1.84 10.30 4.87
N TRP A 57 -1.76 11.55 4.43
CA TRP A 57 -0.58 12.11 3.80
C TRP A 57 -0.43 13.57 4.23
N THR A 58 0.80 14.05 4.28
CA THR A 58 1.11 15.45 4.59
C THR A 58 1.98 16.06 3.52
N TYR A 59 1.74 17.33 3.20
CA TYR A 59 2.56 18.09 2.28
C TYR A 59 2.97 19.42 2.90
N ASN A 60 4.27 19.69 2.91
CA ASN A 60 4.81 20.99 3.29
C ASN A 60 4.74 21.95 2.10
N TYR A 61 3.90 22.97 2.19
CA TYR A 61 3.83 24.05 1.20
C TYR A 61 4.52 25.34 1.70
N GLY A 62 5.08 25.33 2.91
CA GLY A 62 5.79 26.47 3.47
C GLY A 62 7.24 26.53 3.03
N ASP A 63 7.83 27.72 3.20
CA ASP A 63 9.24 27.98 2.87
C ASP A 63 10.21 27.55 3.98
N GLU A 64 9.68 27.02 5.10
CA GLU A 64 10.46 26.52 6.24
C GLU A 64 10.30 25.00 6.38
N PRO A 65 11.26 24.30 7.02
CA PRO A 65 11.10 22.88 7.35
C PRO A 65 9.85 22.63 8.20
N LEU A 66 9.09 21.60 7.82
CA LEU A 66 8.01 21.06 8.63
C LEU A 66 8.57 20.08 9.65
N VAL A 67 8.36 20.35 10.94
CA VAL A 67 8.76 19.46 12.03
C VAL A 67 7.54 19.07 12.86
N ALA A 68 7.30 17.77 12.95
CA ALA A 68 6.20 17.18 13.71
C ALA A 68 6.73 16.09 14.66
N ILE A 69 6.08 15.96 15.81
CA ILE A 69 6.27 14.85 16.74
C ILE A 69 5.04 13.97 16.61
N SER A 70 5.23 12.68 16.36
CA SER A 70 4.17 11.68 16.31
C SER A 70 4.22 10.83 17.57
N LEU A 71 3.07 10.59 18.19
CA LEU A 71 2.91 9.69 19.31
C LEU A 71 1.92 8.60 18.92
N LEU A 72 2.39 7.35 18.91
CA LEU A 72 1.61 6.16 18.59
C LEU A 72 1.23 5.46 19.88
N ASP A 73 -0.06 5.47 20.23
CA ASP A 73 -0.57 4.72 21.38
C ASP A 73 -0.77 3.25 21.00
N THR A 74 0.27 2.43 21.16
CA THR A 74 0.22 1.00 20.86
C THR A 74 -0.58 0.19 21.89
N SER A 75 -0.88 0.77 23.05
CA SER A 75 -1.71 0.18 24.10
C SER A 75 -3.21 0.46 23.94
N ASN A 76 -3.59 1.24 22.93
CA ASN A 76 -4.97 1.61 22.68
C ASN A 76 -5.85 0.39 22.43
N THR A 77 -7.07 0.37 22.98
CA THR A 77 -8.02 -0.75 22.78
C THR A 77 -8.46 -0.95 21.33
N LEU A 78 -8.27 0.05 20.46
CA LEU A 78 -8.51 -0.09 19.03
C LEU A 78 -7.39 -0.86 18.30
N ASN A 79 -6.22 -1.01 18.91
CA ASN A 79 -5.15 -1.85 18.40
C ASN A 79 -5.38 -3.32 18.80
N GLN A 80 -5.85 -4.12 17.85
CA GLN A 80 -6.15 -5.55 18.05
C GLN A 80 -4.99 -6.48 17.63
N LEU A 81 -3.82 -5.92 17.33
CA LEU A 81 -2.66 -6.68 16.88
C LEU A 81 -1.75 -7.00 18.09
N ASP A 82 -0.71 -6.21 18.28
CA ASP A 82 0.28 -6.32 19.36
C ASP A 82 0.86 -4.93 19.66
N SER A 83 1.77 -4.82 20.62
CA SER A 83 2.36 -3.56 21.06
C SER A 83 3.42 -2.98 20.10
N THR A 84 3.69 -3.63 18.97
CA THR A 84 4.65 -3.16 17.97
C THR A 84 4.00 -2.07 17.12
N PRO A 85 4.58 -0.86 17.02
CA PRO A 85 4.09 0.16 16.10
C PRO A 85 4.26 -0.32 14.65
N ARG A 86 3.22 -0.13 13.83
CA ARG A 86 3.22 -0.56 12.42
C ARG A 86 2.85 0.63 11.52
N VAL A 87 3.59 0.78 10.43
CA VAL A 87 3.32 1.76 9.38
C VAL A 87 3.02 1.02 8.08
N PHE A 88 1.92 1.37 7.43
CA PHE A 88 1.47 0.75 6.19
C PHE A 88 1.47 1.80 5.08
N TYR A 89 2.53 1.80 4.27
CA TYR A 89 2.69 2.74 3.17
C TYR A 89 1.91 2.28 1.94
N LEU A 90 1.17 3.20 1.32
CA LEU A 90 0.45 2.94 0.06
C LEU A 90 1.36 2.99 -1.16
N GLY A 91 2.54 3.62 -1.04
CA GLY A 91 3.52 3.75 -2.10
C GLY A 91 4.89 4.12 -1.54
N GLY A 92 5.92 3.89 -2.37
CA GLY A 92 7.33 4.00 -1.96
C GLY A 92 7.97 2.62 -1.78
N ASN A 93 9.28 2.55 -2.01
CA ASN A 93 10.08 1.35 -1.75
C ASN A 93 10.94 1.61 -0.51
N LEU A 94 10.61 0.94 0.59
CA LEU A 94 11.10 1.29 1.93
C LEU A 94 11.98 0.22 2.57
N LEU A 95 12.37 -0.80 1.80
CA LEU A 95 13.10 -1.98 2.28
C LEU A 95 14.41 -1.68 3.04
N GLU A 96 14.99 -0.49 2.90
CA GLU A 96 16.21 -0.08 3.62
C GLU A 96 16.00 0.95 4.74
N ALA A 97 14.90 1.71 4.75
CA ALA A 97 14.85 2.94 5.55
C ALA A 97 14.18 2.78 6.93
N GLU A 98 13.25 1.84 7.09
CA GLU A 98 12.39 1.81 8.29
C GLU A 98 12.80 0.73 9.32
N PHE A 99 13.55 -0.31 8.92
CA PHE A 99 13.92 -1.42 9.82
C PHE A 99 15.32 -2.01 9.54
N PRO A 100 16.42 -1.29 9.82
CA PRO A 100 17.77 -1.85 9.69
C PRO A 100 18.01 -3.07 10.61
N GLU A 101 17.32 -3.18 11.74
CA GLU A 101 17.55 -4.25 12.74
C GLU A 101 16.96 -5.62 12.36
N THR A 102 16.02 -5.71 11.41
CA THR A 102 15.46 -7.00 10.96
C THR A 102 16.38 -7.76 9.98
N GLN A 103 17.46 -7.14 9.51
CA GLN A 103 18.34 -7.75 8.51
C GLN A 103 19.50 -8.57 9.12
N GLU A 104 19.84 -8.37 10.40
CA GLU A 104 20.99 -9.00 11.05
C GLU A 104 20.69 -10.37 11.70
N GLN A 105 19.46 -10.89 11.64
CA GLN A 105 19.11 -12.19 12.25
C GLN A 105 18.34 -13.15 11.34
N HIS A 106 18.84 -13.38 10.12
CA HIS A 106 18.53 -14.63 9.41
C HIS A 106 19.80 -15.41 9.08
N PRO A 107 20.35 -16.20 10.03
CA PRO A 107 21.16 -17.34 9.68
C PRO A 107 20.26 -18.42 9.07
N GLN A 108 20.40 -18.62 7.77
CA GLN A 108 20.12 -19.84 7.02
C GLN A 108 19.93 -21.10 7.88
N ARG A 109 18.70 -21.64 7.97
CA ARG A 109 18.45 -23.09 8.19
C ARG A 109 17.13 -23.57 7.59
N HIS A 110 17.29 -24.39 6.54
CA HIS A 110 16.51 -25.57 6.15
C HIS A 110 15.11 -25.43 5.54
N SER A 111 15.11 -25.49 4.20
CA SER A 111 14.45 -26.52 3.38
C SER A 111 13.21 -27.22 3.96
N SER A 112 12.06 -26.97 3.35
CA SER A 112 11.12 -28.03 2.95
C SER A 112 10.26 -27.55 1.78
N PRO A 113 10.26 -28.25 0.62
CA PRO A 113 9.40 -27.92 -0.50
C PRO A 113 7.96 -28.32 -0.17
N ILE A 114 7.03 -27.36 -0.23
CA ILE A 114 5.60 -27.65 -0.16
C ILE A 114 5.24 -28.61 -1.29
N GLY A 115 4.72 -29.77 -0.87
CA GLY A 115 4.45 -30.91 -1.71
C GLY A 115 3.38 -30.65 -2.76
N ARG A 116 3.75 -30.84 -4.02
CA ARG A 116 2.83 -31.28 -5.07
C ARG A 116 2.72 -32.81 -4.99
N ARG A 117 1.63 -33.30 -4.41
CA ARG A 117 1.13 -34.68 -4.53
C ARG A 117 -0.38 -34.55 -4.81
N GLY A 118 -0.97 -35.13 -5.85
CA GLY A 118 -0.42 -36.05 -6.82
C GLY A 118 -1.39 -36.29 -7.98
N GLY A 119 -0.83 -36.93 -9.00
CA GLY A 119 -1.47 -37.39 -10.22
C GLY A 119 -0.43 -38.02 -11.15
N GLN A 120 0.25 -39.08 -10.67
CA GLN A 120 0.88 -40.13 -11.49
C GLN A 120 -0.22 -40.80 -12.36
N GLN A 121 -0.04 -41.42 -13.53
CA GLN A 121 1.09 -41.98 -14.30
C GLN A 121 0.49 -42.30 -15.70
N GLN A 122 1.17 -41.96 -16.80
CA GLN A 122 1.77 -42.91 -17.76
C GLN A 122 0.90 -44.10 -18.25
N GLN A 123 0.52 -44.05 -19.53
CA GLN A 123 0.51 -45.15 -20.52
C GLN A 123 1.08 -44.52 -21.80
N GLU A 124 2.34 -44.81 -22.16
CA GLU A 124 2.76 -45.86 -23.13
C GLU A 124 2.20 -45.54 -24.54
N GLU A 125 2.98 -44.89 -25.40
CA GLU A 125 3.82 -45.53 -26.45
C GLU A 125 3.05 -46.52 -27.33
N GLU A 126 2.61 -46.05 -28.51
CA GLU A 126 2.68 -46.73 -29.82
C GLU A 126 1.65 -46.12 -30.76
N SER A 127 2.10 -45.47 -31.85
CA SER A 127 1.56 -45.58 -33.23
C SER A 127 1.88 -44.34 -34.09
N GLU A 128 3.17 -44.08 -34.33
CA GLU A 128 3.63 -43.59 -35.62
C GLU A 128 4.41 -44.72 -36.29
N GLU A 129 3.72 -45.52 -37.12
CA GLU A 129 4.24 -46.25 -38.30
C GLU A 129 3.25 -47.38 -38.64
N GLN A 130 2.26 -47.07 -39.46
CA GLN A 130 1.69 -48.05 -40.37
C GLN A 130 1.23 -47.33 -41.63
N ASN A 131 2.22 -47.02 -42.47
CA ASN A 131 2.02 -46.81 -43.88
C ASN A 131 2.98 -47.75 -44.63
N GLU A 132 2.62 -49.04 -44.69
CA GLU A 132 2.88 -49.91 -45.85
C GLU A 132 1.79 -50.98 -45.89
N GLY A 133 1.22 -51.16 -47.09
CA GLY A 133 -0.10 -51.75 -47.28
C GLY A 133 -0.16 -53.25 -47.50
N LYS A 134 -1.41 -53.76 -47.58
CA LYS A 134 -1.94 -54.62 -48.66
C LYS A 134 -3.29 -55.24 -48.27
N SER A 135 -4.19 -55.28 -49.27
CA SER A 135 -5.26 -56.28 -49.51
C SER A 135 -6.29 -56.48 -48.39
N VAL A 136 -7.60 -56.36 -48.63
CA VAL A 136 -8.43 -56.96 -49.69
C VAL A 136 -9.65 -56.07 -49.93
#